data_AF-A0A3N5IKN3-F1
#
_entry.id   AF-A0A3N5IKN3-F1
#
_cell.length_a   1.000
_cell.length_b   1.000
_cell.length_c   1.000
_cell.angle_alpha   90.00
_cell.angle_beta   90.00
_cell.angle_gamma   90.00
#
_symmetry.space_group_name_H-M   'P 1'
#
loop_
_entity.id
_entity.type
_entity.pdbx_description
1 polymer ?
#
loop_
_entity_poly.entity_id
_entity_poly.type
_entity_poly.pdbx_seq_one_letter_code
_entity_poly.pdbx_strand_id
1 'polypeptide(L)' 'MAHKKAGGSSRNGRDSGGQRLGVKRYSGQAVKAGSILVRQIGTKFHPGENVGMGKDYT' A
#
# COMPACT_ATOMS: atom_id res chain seq x y z
N MET A 1 -52.94 -2.24 5.78
CA MET A 1 -51.81 -2.15 4.84
C MET A 1 -51.02 -0.89 5.13
N ALA A 2 -49.69 -0.99 5.10
CA ALA A 2 -48.67 0.05 5.23
C ALA A 2 -48.52 0.73 6.60
N HIS A 3 -47.43 0.40 7.31
CA HIS A 3 -46.49 1.42 7.79
C HIS A 3 -45.06 0.91 7.62
N LYS A 4 -44.29 1.67 6.83
CA LYS A 4 -42.88 1.56 6.41
C LYS A 4 -42.04 0.45 7.06
N LYS A 5 -41.46 -0.42 6.22
CA LYS A 5 -40.13 -1.01 6.48
C LYS A 5 -39.19 0.17 6.73
N ALA A 6 -38.74 0.38 7.96
CA ALA A 6 -37.65 1.28 8.24
C ALA A 6 -36.41 0.72 7.52
N GLY A 7 -36.17 1.20 6.30
CA GLY A 7 -34.97 0.90 5.53
C GLY A 7 -33.81 1.55 6.27
N GLY A 8 -33.09 0.76 7.06
CA GLY A 8 -31.86 1.19 7.69
C GLY A 8 -30.88 1.63 6.60
N SER A 9 -30.65 2.93 6.48
CA SER A 9 -29.58 3.47 5.64
C SER A 9 -28.25 2.91 6.18
N SER A 10 -27.50 2.20 5.33
CA SER A 10 -26.17 1.75 5.68
C SER A 10 -25.27 2.98 5.91
N ARG A 11 -24.70 3.09 7.12
CA ARG A 11 -23.69 4.11 7.47
C ARG A 11 -22.27 3.72 7.05
N ASN A 12 -22.13 2.56 6.41
CA ASN A 12 -20.85 1.97 6.03
C ASN A 12 -20.67 2.14 4.52
N GLY A 13 -20.04 3.23 4.11
CA GLY A 13 -19.73 3.54 2.71
C GLY A 13 -18.43 4.33 2.52
N ARG A 14 -17.58 4.39 3.55
CA ARG A 14 -16.30 5.09 3.51
C ARG A 14 -15.19 4.07 3.29
N ASP A 15 -14.39 4.28 2.26
CA ASP A 15 -13.15 3.55 2.03
C ASP A 15 -12.03 4.54 1.70
N SER A 16 -10.81 4.13 1.99
CA SER A 16 -9.60 4.89 1.69
C SER A 16 -9.06 4.53 0.30
N GLY A 17 -8.37 5.48 -0.34
CA GLY A 17 -7.70 5.20 -1.60
C GLY A 17 -6.58 4.16 -1.43
N GLY A 18 -6.43 3.28 -2.43
CA GLY A 18 -5.32 2.34 -2.47
C GLY A 18 -3.96 3.05 -2.50
N GLN A 19 -3.07 2.69 -1.58
CA GLN A 19 -1.75 3.33 -1.41
C GLN A 19 -0.68 2.84 -2.39
N ARG A 20 -1.00 1.89 -3.26
CA ARG A 20 -0.10 1.32 -4.27
C ARG A 20 1.23 0.81 -3.68
N LEU A 21 1.17 0.20 -2.50
CA LEU A 21 2.31 -0.49 -1.88
C LEU A 21 2.74 -1.71 -2.73
N GLY A 22 3.90 -2.26 -2.41
CA GLY A 22 4.45 -3.47 -3.02
C GLY A 22 5.79 -3.26 -3.70
N VAL A 23 6.31 -4.36 -4.24
CA VAL A 23 7.57 -4.42 -4.99
C VAL A 23 7.46 -3.63 -6.29
N LYS A 24 8.47 -2.83 -6.60
CA LYS A 24 8.58 -2.00 -7.81
C LYS A 24 9.60 -2.53 -8.79
N ARG A 25 10.62 -3.23 -8.28
CA ARG A 25 11.65 -3.90 -9.08
C ARG A 25 11.89 -5.30 -8.54
N TYR A 26 11.90 -6.26 -9.45
CA TYR A 26 12.12 -7.67 -9.14
C TYR A 26 13.57 -8.06 -9.40
N SER A 27 13.95 -9.25 -8.94
CA SER A 27 15.28 -9.81 -9.16
C SER A 27 15.64 -9.85 -10.65
N GLY A 28 16.90 -9.56 -10.98
CA GLY A 28 17.43 -9.55 -12.35
C GLY A 28 17.13 -8.28 -13.17
N GLN A 29 16.38 -7.32 -12.62
CA GLN A 29 16.14 -6.04 -13.30
C GLN A 29 17.27 -5.05 -13.04
N ALA A 30 17.82 -4.47 -14.11
CA ALA A 30 18.78 -3.39 -13.98
C ALA A 30 18.11 -2.12 -13.42
N VAL A 31 18.75 -1.49 -12.43
CA VAL A 31 18.27 -0.27 -11.79
C VAL A 31 19.37 0.79 -11.75
N LYS A 32 18.96 2.05 -11.83
CA LYS A 32 19.88 3.18 -11.58
C LYS A 32 19.91 3.48 -10.08
N ALA A 33 21.00 4.09 -9.60
CA ALA A 33 21.08 4.58 -8.23
C ALA A 33 19.88 5.52 -7.92
N GLY A 34 19.28 5.35 -6.75
CA GLY A 34 18.08 6.10 -6.34
C GLY A 34 16.74 5.54 -6.85
N SER A 35 16.74 4.44 -7.60
CA SER A 35 15.49 3.75 -7.97
C SER A 35 14.82 3.12 -6.75
N ILE A 36 13.49 3.22 -6.67
CA ILE A 36 12.71 2.56 -5.62
C ILE A 36 12.57 1.07 -5.94
N LEU A 37 12.93 0.21 -4.98
CA LEU A 37 12.80 -1.25 -5.09
C LEU A 37 11.48 -1.76 -4.52
N VAL A 38 11.05 -1.26 -3.35
CA VAL A 38 9.83 -1.66 -2.65
C VAL A 38 9.17 -0.43 -2.05
N ARG A 39 7.84 -0.38 -2.01
CA ARG A 39 7.10 0.52 -1.11
C ARG A 39 6.32 -0.30 -0.11
N GLN A 40 6.54 -0.08 1.17
CA GLN A 40 5.95 -0.88 2.24
C GLN A 40 5.58 0.00 3.42
N ILE A 41 4.78 -0.55 4.34
CA ILE A 41 4.54 0.02 5.66
C ILE A 41 5.12 -0.96 6.66
N GLY A 42 6.07 -0.48 7.47
CA GLY A 42 6.95 -1.33 8.27
C GLY A 42 7.95 -2.11 7.42
N THR A 43 8.81 -2.87 8.08
CA THR A 43 9.94 -3.58 7.45
C THR A 43 9.59 -5.02 7.13
N LYS A 44 8.84 -5.26 6.05
CA LYS A 44 8.65 -6.64 5.53
C LYS A 44 9.90 -7.13 4.80
N PHE A 45 10.55 -6.21 4.09
CA PHE A 45 11.85 -6.40 3.46
C PHE A 45 12.86 -5.47 4.15
N HIS A 46 13.98 -6.04 4.58
CA HIS A 46 15.10 -5.28 5.12
C HIS A 46 16.10 -4.94 4.00
N PRO A 47 16.69 -3.75 4.00
CA PRO A 47 17.69 -3.34 3.01
C PRO A 47 18.90 -4.27 3.12
N GLY A 48 19.36 -4.76 1.97
CA GLY A 48 20.60 -5.50 1.85
C GLY A 48 21.76 -4.58 1.50
N GLU A 49 22.83 -5.17 0.96
CA GLU A 49 23.99 -4.44 0.50
C GLU A 49 23.62 -3.43 -0.62
N ASN A 50 24.18 -2.22 -0.55
CA ASN A 50 23.97 -1.12 -1.51
C ASN A 50 22.51 -0.64 -1.67
N VAL A 51 21.64 -0.93 -0.70
CA VAL A 51 20.25 -0.45 -0.64
C VAL A 51 20.03 0.37 0.63
N GLY A 52 19.43 1.56 0.49
CA GLY A 52 19.02 2.38 1.63
C GLY A 52 17.54 2.17 1.98
N MET A 53 17.14 2.51 3.21
CA MET A 53 15.73 2.57 3.63
C MET A 53 15.32 4.01 3.94
N GLY A 54 14.20 4.45 3.40
CA GLY A 54 13.59 5.75 3.68
C GLY A 54 12.85 5.82 5.01
N LYS A 55 12.47 7.03 5.43
CA LYS A 55 11.67 7.26 6.65
C LYS A 55 10.31 6.55 6.61
N ASP A 56 9.75 6.38 5.41
CA ASP A 56 8.48 5.69 5.16
C ASP A 56 8.66 4.19 4.86
N TYR A 57 9.81 3.61 5.22
CA TYR A 57 10.17 2.20 5.00
C TYR A 57 10.32 1.78 3.53
N THR A 58 10.34 2.74 2.60
CA THR A 58 10.70 2.52 1.18
C THR A 58 12.12 1.98 1.06
#